data_AF-A0A7W1YJ62-F1
#
_entry.id   AF-A0A7W1YJ62-F1
#
_cell.length_a   1.000
_cell.length_b   1.000
_cell.length_c   1.000
_cell.angle_alpha   90.00
_cell.angle_beta   90.00
_cell.angle_gamma   90.00
#
_symmetry.space_group_name_H-M   'P 1'
#
loop_
_entity.id
_entity.type
_entity.pdbx_description
1 polymer ?
#
loop_
_entity_poly.entity_id
_entity_poly.type
_entity_poly.pdbx_seq_one_letter_code
_entity_poly.pdbx_strand_id
1 'polypeptide(L)'
;TLLDAAAVAGDYEAATDAQIVATFAAVGAAASSDAPDHRTTPMVLLAGHAPFAWGGSAMEAAYHAVVLEEMARIAALTLALDPHAAPLPAAIADKHYFRKHGALATYGQQRP
;
A
#
# COMPACT_ATOMS: atom_id res chain seq x y z
N THR A 1 2.02 1.53 13.68
CA THR A 1 2.56 1.79 15.04
C THR A 1 4.04 1.46 15.05
N LEU A 2 4.84 2.02 15.94
CA LEU A 2 6.24 1.60 16.08
C LEU A 2 6.32 0.24 16.81
N LEU A 3 7.34 -0.56 16.53
CA LEU A 3 7.67 -1.74 17.35
C LEU A 3 8.18 -1.27 18.73
N ASP A 4 7.82 -1.98 19.78
CA ASP A 4 8.31 -1.69 21.13
C ASP A 4 9.69 -2.31 21.39
N ALA A 5 10.33 -1.91 22.49
CA ALA A 5 11.67 -2.38 22.83
C ALA A 5 11.74 -3.90 23.05
N ALA A 6 10.64 -4.54 23.48
CA ALA A 6 10.60 -5.98 23.70
C ALA A 6 10.57 -6.73 22.36
N ALA A 7 9.79 -6.25 21.40
CA ALA A 7 9.75 -6.78 20.03
C ALA A 7 11.11 -6.65 19.33
N VAL A 8 11.83 -5.53 19.54
CA VAL A 8 13.18 -5.32 18.98
C VAL A 8 14.22 -6.24 19.62
N ALA A 9 14.15 -6.48 20.94
CA ALA A 9 15.09 -7.35 21.64
C ALA A 9 14.84 -8.85 21.42
N GLY A 10 13.64 -9.21 20.96
CA GLY A 10 13.24 -10.57 20.62
C GLY A 10 13.54 -10.92 19.16
N ASP A 11 12.57 -11.54 18.50
CA ASP A 11 12.61 -11.83 17.06
C ASP A 11 12.04 -10.63 16.30
N TYR A 12 12.94 -9.74 15.90
CA TYR A 12 12.60 -8.47 15.26
C TYR A 12 11.96 -8.67 13.88
N GLU A 13 12.44 -9.64 13.11
CA GLU A 13 11.92 -10.02 11.81
C GLU A 13 10.50 -10.59 11.93
N ALA A 14 10.27 -11.53 12.84
CA ALA A 14 8.93 -12.08 13.06
C ALA A 14 7.95 -11.02 13.58
N ALA A 15 8.40 -10.10 14.43
CA ALA A 15 7.58 -8.98 14.90
C ALA A 15 7.23 -8.00 13.77
N THR A 16 8.18 -7.74 12.86
CA THR A 16 7.97 -6.95 11.65
C THR A 16 6.90 -7.57 10.76
N ASP A 17 7.02 -8.86 10.47
CA ASP A 17 6.04 -9.60 9.66
C ASP A 17 4.65 -9.60 10.30
N ALA A 18 4.57 -9.86 11.61
CA ALA A 18 3.32 -9.82 12.35
C ALA A 18 2.64 -8.45 12.28
N GLN A 19 3.41 -7.37 12.31
CA GLN A 19 2.88 -6.01 12.20
C GLN A 19 2.31 -5.71 10.80
N ILE A 20 2.94 -6.21 9.73
CA ILE A 20 2.42 -6.08 8.37
C ILE A 20 1.08 -6.82 8.26
N VAL A 21 1.02 -8.08 8.72
CA VAL A 21 -0.21 -8.89 8.67
C VAL A 21 -1.34 -8.22 9.47
N ALA A 22 -1.06 -7.76 10.68
CA ALA A 22 -2.04 -7.06 11.52
C ALA A 22 -2.55 -5.77 10.85
N THR A 23 -1.69 -5.05 10.11
CA THR A 23 -2.09 -3.85 9.38
C THR A 23 -3.13 -4.15 8.32
N PHE A 24 -2.91 -5.17 7.48
CA PHE A 24 -3.90 -5.54 6.45
C PHE A 24 -5.18 -6.14 7.04
N ALA A 25 -5.09 -6.88 8.14
CA ALA A 25 -6.28 -7.36 8.84
C ALA A 25 -7.15 -6.19 9.36
N ALA A 26 -6.52 -5.17 9.93
CA ALA A 26 -7.21 -3.97 10.42
C ALA A 26 -7.84 -3.15 9.29
N VAL A 27 -7.11 -2.95 8.17
CA VAL A 27 -7.63 -2.27 6.98
C VAL A 27 -8.83 -3.01 6.40
N GLY A 28 -8.75 -4.34 6.28
CA GLY A 28 -9.85 -5.16 5.79
C GLY A 28 -11.08 -5.12 6.70
N ALA A 29 -10.90 -5.10 8.02
CA ALA A 29 -12.02 -5.03 8.98
C ALA A 29 -12.72 -3.66 8.99
N ALA A 30 -12.02 -2.58 8.63
CA ALA A 30 -12.55 -1.21 8.65
C ALA A 30 -13.29 -0.81 7.37
N ALA A 31 -13.26 -1.64 6.33
CA ALA A 31 -13.70 -1.26 4.99
C ALA A 31 -14.85 -2.15 4.47
N SER A 32 -15.53 -1.66 3.44
CA SER A 32 -16.59 -2.39 2.72
C SER A 32 -16.02 -3.63 2.00
N SER A 33 -16.87 -4.41 1.31
CA SER A 33 -16.44 -5.58 0.53
C SER A 33 -15.34 -5.30 -0.51
N ASP A 34 -15.12 -4.03 -0.87
CA ASP A 34 -14.09 -3.57 -1.80
C ASP A 34 -12.83 -2.99 -1.10
N ALA A 35 -12.62 -3.33 0.17
CA ALA A 35 -11.45 -2.94 0.96
C ALA A 35 -10.13 -3.31 0.25
N PRO A 36 -9.12 -2.42 0.26
CA PRO A 36 -7.79 -2.79 -0.19
C PRO A 36 -7.24 -3.92 0.68
N ASP A 37 -6.74 -4.97 0.03
CA ASP A 37 -6.06 -6.11 0.62
C ASP A 37 -4.62 -6.22 0.10
N HIS A 38 -3.86 -7.20 0.62
CA HIS A 38 -2.46 -7.40 0.23
C HIS A 38 -2.27 -7.78 -1.26
N ARG A 39 -3.33 -8.21 -1.96
CA ARG A 39 -3.26 -8.58 -3.39
C ARG A 39 -3.49 -7.36 -4.28
N THR A 40 -4.39 -6.49 -3.86
CA THR A 40 -4.78 -5.27 -4.56
C THR A 40 -3.89 -4.07 -4.21
N THR A 41 -3.25 -4.11 -3.04
CA THR A 41 -2.26 -3.13 -2.56
C THR A 41 -0.97 -3.88 -2.17
N PRO A 42 -0.10 -4.20 -3.13
CA PRO A 42 1.05 -5.09 -2.91
C PRO A 42 2.27 -4.37 -2.31
N MET A 43 2.03 -3.46 -1.37
CA MET A 43 3.04 -2.59 -0.78
C MET A 43 2.56 -2.01 0.57
N VAL A 44 3.48 -1.70 1.48
CA VAL A 44 3.19 -1.15 2.81
C VAL A 44 4.35 -0.30 3.33
N LEU A 45 4.05 0.75 4.10
CA LEU A 45 5.03 1.51 4.86
C LEU A 45 5.04 1.03 6.31
N LEU A 46 6.19 0.53 6.78
CA LEU A 46 6.36 0.14 8.18
C LEU A 46 6.97 1.29 8.99
N ALA A 47 6.20 1.79 9.96
CA ALA A 47 6.58 2.97 10.73
C ALA A 47 7.90 2.73 11.49
N GLY A 48 8.85 3.66 11.34
CA GLY A 48 10.17 3.56 11.98
C GLY A 48 11.11 2.53 11.36
N HIS A 49 10.77 1.95 10.21
CA HIS A 49 11.56 0.93 9.54
C HIS A 49 11.81 1.28 8.06
N ALA A 50 11.00 0.77 7.14
CA ALA A 50 11.21 0.89 5.69
C ALA A 50 9.91 0.60 4.90
N PRO A 51 9.87 0.94 3.61
CA PRO A 51 8.88 0.41 2.68
C PRO A 51 9.09 -1.09 2.40
N PHE A 52 7.99 -1.83 2.27
CA PHE A 52 7.98 -3.21 1.79
C PHE A 52 7.04 -3.32 0.57
N ALA A 53 7.47 -4.04 -0.46
CA ALA A 53 6.69 -4.29 -1.67
C ALA A 53 6.90 -5.73 -2.16
N TRP A 54 5.89 -6.33 -2.78
CA TRP A 54 5.91 -7.70 -3.26
C TRP A 54 5.22 -7.82 -4.62
N GLY A 55 5.34 -8.97 -5.28
CA GLY A 55 4.71 -9.26 -6.56
C GLY A 55 4.80 -10.75 -6.90
N GLY A 56 4.16 -11.18 -7.99
CA GLY A 56 4.24 -12.56 -8.47
C GLY A 56 5.63 -12.94 -9.01
N SER A 57 6.51 -11.96 -9.21
CA SER A 57 7.92 -12.15 -9.57
C SER A 57 8.80 -11.08 -8.92
N ALA A 58 10.12 -11.31 -8.88
CA ALA A 58 11.08 -10.32 -8.39
C ALA A 58 11.02 -9.00 -9.18
N MET A 59 10.82 -9.08 -10.51
CA MET A 59 10.66 -7.90 -11.36
C MET A 59 9.41 -7.10 -11.01
N GLU A 60 8.29 -7.80 -10.76
CA GLU A 60 7.04 -7.15 -10.36
C GLU A 60 7.15 -6.53 -8.97
N ALA A 61 7.81 -7.20 -8.01
CA ALA A 61 8.07 -6.63 -6.69
C ALA A 61 8.92 -5.35 -6.77
N ALA A 62 9.97 -5.35 -7.61
CA ALA A 62 10.80 -4.17 -7.86
C ALA A 62 9.99 -3.04 -8.51
N TYR A 63 9.10 -3.37 -9.45
CA TYR A 63 8.17 -2.39 -10.03
C TYR A 63 7.28 -1.75 -8.95
N HIS A 64 6.66 -2.55 -8.08
CA HIS A 64 5.83 -2.02 -6.98
C HIS A 64 6.64 -1.17 -5.99
N ALA A 65 7.90 -1.52 -5.72
CA ALA A 65 8.78 -0.71 -4.87
C ALA A 65 9.04 0.69 -5.45
N VAL A 66 9.29 0.78 -6.77
CA VAL A 66 9.46 2.06 -7.46
C VAL A 66 8.17 2.88 -7.42
N VAL A 67 7.01 2.25 -7.66
CA VAL A 67 5.71 2.92 -7.56
C VAL A 67 5.48 3.48 -6.15
N LEU A 68 5.79 2.70 -5.11
CA LEU A 68 5.65 3.13 -3.72
C LEU A 68 6.52 4.36 -3.42
N GLU A 69 7.77 4.37 -3.87
CA GLU A 69 8.69 5.51 -3.70
C GLU A 69 8.15 6.79 -4.38
N GLU A 70 7.69 6.68 -5.62
CA GLU A 70 7.13 7.83 -6.35
C GLU A 70 5.86 8.36 -5.67
N MET A 71 4.98 7.45 -5.20
CA MET A 71 3.80 7.84 -4.43
C MET A 71 4.17 8.55 -3.13
N ALA A 72 5.15 8.03 -2.38
CA ALA A 72 5.64 8.62 -1.14
C ALA A 72 6.22 10.02 -1.39
N ARG A 73 7.01 10.19 -2.45
CA ARG A 73 7.56 11.49 -2.87
C ARG A 73 6.47 12.49 -3.20
N ILE A 74 5.47 12.10 -3.99
CA ILE A 74 4.34 12.97 -4.35
C ILE A 74 3.55 13.36 -3.10
N ALA A 75 3.27 12.41 -2.20
CA ALA A 75 2.56 12.67 -0.96
C ALA A 75 3.34 13.62 -0.04
N ALA A 76 4.64 13.41 0.12
CA ALA A 76 5.51 14.28 0.91
C ALA A 76 5.55 15.71 0.35
N LEU A 77 5.69 15.88 -0.96
CA LEU A 77 5.65 17.19 -1.62
C LEU A 77 4.28 17.86 -1.48
N THR A 78 3.20 17.11 -1.60
CA THR A 78 1.83 17.63 -1.44
C THR A 78 1.63 18.17 -0.04
N LEU A 79 2.01 17.41 0.99
CA LEU A 79 1.88 17.83 2.38
C LEU A 79 2.86 18.96 2.77
N ALA A 80 4.00 19.04 2.11
CA ALA A 80 4.92 20.17 2.27
C ALA A 80 4.35 21.48 1.70
N LEU A 81 3.58 21.40 0.62
CA LEU A 81 2.91 22.55 0.01
C LEU A 81 1.62 22.94 0.74
N ASP A 82 0.83 21.94 1.12
CA ASP A 82 -0.43 22.11 1.85
C ASP A 82 -0.55 21.02 2.95
N PRO A 83 -0.22 21.34 4.21
CA PRO A 83 -0.37 20.42 5.34
C PRO A 83 -1.82 19.99 5.62
N HIS A 84 -2.80 20.69 5.02
CA HIS A 84 -4.23 20.40 5.15
C HIS A 84 -4.83 19.78 3.89
N ALA A 85 -3.99 19.37 2.93
CA ALA A 85 -4.45 18.72 1.70
C ALA A 85 -5.35 17.52 2.03
N ALA A 86 -6.57 17.56 1.50
CA ALA A 86 -7.53 16.49 1.69
C ALA A 86 -7.21 15.28 0.79
N PRO A 87 -7.52 14.05 1.22
CA PRO A 87 -7.49 12.88 0.35
C PRO A 87 -8.38 13.07 -0.88
N LEU A 88 -8.04 12.35 -1.96
CA LEU A 88 -8.89 12.31 -3.15
C LEU A 88 -10.29 11.74 -2.78
N PRO A 89 -11.38 12.31 -3.30
CA PRO A 89 -12.71 11.74 -3.10
C PRO A 89 -12.78 10.27 -3.51
N ALA A 90 -13.38 9.42 -2.67
CA ALA A 90 -13.44 7.97 -2.87
C ALA A 90 -13.95 7.58 -4.26
N ALA A 91 -15.02 8.23 -4.74
CA ALA A 91 -15.58 7.95 -6.07
C ALA A 91 -14.58 8.12 -7.24
N ILE A 92 -13.60 9.03 -7.10
CA ILE A 92 -12.55 9.21 -8.12
C ILE A 92 -11.50 8.10 -7.98
N ALA A 93 -11.09 7.77 -6.76
CA ALA A 93 -10.15 6.68 -6.50
C ALA A 93 -10.70 5.35 -7.02
N ASP A 94 -11.96 5.04 -6.71
CA ASP A 94 -12.68 3.84 -7.15
C ASP A 94 -12.73 3.77 -8.68
N LYS A 95 -13.10 4.89 -9.34
CA LYS A 95 -13.13 4.95 -10.80
C LYS A 95 -11.76 4.65 -11.41
N HIS A 96 -10.68 5.15 -10.83
CA HIS A 96 -9.32 4.88 -11.33
C HIS A 96 -8.92 3.41 -11.15
N TYR A 97 -9.26 2.82 -10.01
CA TYR A 97 -8.98 1.43 -9.70
C TYR A 97 -9.78 0.47 -10.59
N PHE A 98 -11.11 0.59 -10.60
CA PHE A 98 -12.00 -0.33 -11.33
C PHE A 98 -11.88 -0.22 -12.85
N ARG A 99 -11.38 0.91 -13.39
CA ARG A 99 -11.12 1.03 -14.82
C ARG A 99 -10.04 0.05 -15.32
N LYS A 100 -9.15 -0.41 -14.45
CA LYS A 100 -8.10 -1.41 -14.76
C LYS A 100 -8.41 -2.80 -14.22
N HIS A 101 -9.02 -2.89 -13.02
CA HIS A 101 -9.13 -4.15 -12.28
C HIS A 101 -10.56 -4.66 -12.08
N GLY A 102 -11.59 -3.91 -12.52
CA GLY A 102 -12.99 -4.30 -12.39
C GLY A 102 -13.46 -5.23 -13.51
N ALA A 103 -14.60 -5.90 -13.30
CA ALA A 103 -15.23 -6.76 -14.32
C ALA A 103 -15.58 -6.02 -15.64
N LEU A 104 -15.72 -4.69 -15.57
CA LEU A 104 -15.97 -3.80 -16.71
C LEU A 104 -14.72 -2.94 -17.04
N ALA A 105 -13.51 -3.43 -16.78
CA ALA A 105 -12.28 -2.69 -17.05
C ALA A 105 -12.23 -2.18 -18.51
N THR A 106 -11.97 -0.89 -18.68
CA THR A 106 -11.92 -0.22 -20.00
C THR A 106 -10.53 0.28 -20.36
N TYR A 107 -9.53 0.04 -19.50
CA TYR A 107 -8.17 0.53 -19.68
C TYR A 107 -7.12 -0.50 -19.28
N GLY A 108 -6.17 -0.77 -20.17
CA GLY A 108 -5.10 -1.75 -19.99
C GLY A 108 -4.63 -2.25 -21.35
N GLN A 109 -3.31 -2.42 -21.54
CA GLN A 109 -2.79 -2.98 -22.78
C GLN A 109 -3.06 -4.49 -22.80
N GLN A 110 -3.74 -4.98 -23.85
CA GLN A 110 -3.68 -6.40 -24.21
C GLN A 110 -2.21 -6.73 -24.48
N ARG A 111 -1.71 -7.85 -23.95
CA ARG A 111 -0.39 -8.33 -24.36
C ARG A 111 -0.46 -8.61 -25.88
N PRO A 112 0.56 -8.20 -26.67
CA PRO A 112 0.66 -8.63 -28.05
C PRO A 112 0.74 -10.15 -28.16
#